data_AF-C5L9M6-F1
#
_entry.id   AF-C5L9M6-F1
#
_cell.length_a   1.000
_cell.length_b   1.000
_cell.length_c   1.000
_cell.angle_alpha   90.00
_cell.angle_beta   90.00
_cell.angle_gamma   90.00
#
_symmetry.space_group_name_H-M   'P 1'
#
loop_
_entity.id
_entity.type
_entity.pdbx_description
1 polymer ?
#
loop_
_entity_poly.entity_id
_entity_poly.type
_entity_poly.pdbx_seq_one_letter_code
_entity_poly.pdbx_strand_id
1 'polypeptide(L)' 'MFFLPIIKWLKKLKIRVTIVCCTTGNYDGLGDTRRIEFEKVCEFLGARSVMIEDQRLQDGWEMWDAGATAEVRDKMCTIW' A
#
# COMPACT_ATOMS: atom_id res chain seq x y z
N MET A 1 -5.41 -3.87 8.77
CA MET A 1 -6.05 -4.49 9.95
C MET A 1 -5.80 -6.00 10.06
N PHE A 2 -6.05 -6.79 9.02
CA PHE A 2 -5.95 -8.27 9.11
C PHE A 2 -4.54 -8.83 9.34
N PHE A 3 -3.53 -8.29 8.67
CA PHE A 3 -2.17 -8.84 8.70
C PHE A 3 -1.28 -8.26 9.81
N LEU A 4 -1.79 -7.37 10.65
CA LEU A 4 -0.99 -6.69 11.67
C LEU A 4 -0.25 -7.67 12.62
N PRO A 5 -0.87 -8.75 13.14
CA PRO A 5 -0.17 -9.71 13.98
C PRO A 5 0.97 -10.41 13.24
N ILE A 6 0.76 -10.81 11.98
CA ILE A 6 1.76 -11.49 11.16
C ILE A 6 2.93 -10.55 10.83
N ILE A 7 2.66 -9.30 10.43
CA ILE A 7 3.71 -8.32 10.12
C ILE A 7 4.57 -8.07 11.37
N LYS A 8 3.95 -7.91 12.55
CA LYS A 8 4.69 -7.78 13.82
C LYS A 8 5.54 -9.01 14.12
N TRP A 9 5.05 -10.21 13.82
CA TRP A 9 5.82 -11.44 14.00
C TRP A 9 7.01 -11.52 13.03
N LEU A 10 6.82 -11.20 11.75
CA LEU A 10 7.89 -11.11 10.75
C LEU A 10 8.97 -10.10 11.13
N LYS A 11 8.58 -8.93 11.69
CA LYS A 11 9.51 -7.95 12.25
C LYS A 11 10.39 -8.56 13.35
N LYS A 12 9.82 -9.34 14.28
CA LYS A 12 10.58 -10.01 15.35
C LYS A 12 11.60 -11.01 14.79
N LEU A 13 11.24 -11.69 13.69
CA LEU A 13 12.14 -12.59 12.96
C LEU A 13 13.17 -11.86 12.09
N LYS A 14 13.19 -10.52 12.10
CA LYS A 14 14.06 -9.68 11.26
C LYS A 14 13.88 -9.93 9.75
N ILE A 15 12.68 -10.38 9.35
CA ILE A 15 12.32 -10.55 7.94
C ILE A 15 11.91 -9.18 7.40
N ARG A 16 12.47 -8.81 6.24
CA ARG A 16 12.11 -7.56 5.54
C ARG A 16 10.70 -7.68 4.97
N VAL A 17 9.87 -6.70 5.28
CA VAL A 17 8.49 -6.60 4.77
C VAL A 17 8.37 -5.31 3.97
N THR A 18 7.80 -5.41 2.77
CA THR A 18 7.41 -4.26 1.94
C THR A 18 5.89 -4.25 1.85
N ILE A 19 5.28 -3.12 2.15
CA ILE A 19 3.83 -2.91 2.01
C ILE A 19 3.63 -1.95 0.85
N VAL A 20 2.97 -2.44 -0.19
CA VAL A 20 2.57 -1.65 -1.35
C VAL A 20 1.11 -1.29 -1.23
N CYS A 21 0.78 -0.02 -1.44
CA CYS A 21 -0.59 0.46 -1.46
C CYS A 21 -0.82 1.26 -2.75
N CYS A 22 -1.89 0.89 -3.47
CA CYS A 22 -2.18 1.40 -4.83
C CYS A 22 -2.97 2.72 -4.81
N THR A 23 -3.47 3.11 -3.65
CA THR A 23 -4.30 4.30 -3.48
C THR A 23 -4.00 4.95 -2.14
N THR A 24 -4.44 6.18 -1.93
CA THR A 24 -4.35 6.87 -0.63
C THR A 24 -5.61 6.72 0.21
N GLY A 25 -6.63 6.00 -0.26
CA GLY A 25 -7.93 5.97 0.41
C GLY A 25 -8.64 7.32 0.30
N ASN A 26 -8.52 8.02 -0.83
CA ASN A 26 -8.96 9.41 -1.00
C ASN A 26 -10.45 9.56 -1.33
N TYR A 27 -11.27 8.51 -1.22
CA TYR A 27 -12.70 8.58 -1.50
C TYR A 27 -13.42 9.70 -0.69
N ASP A 28 -13.02 9.89 0.57
CA ASP A 28 -13.56 10.92 1.46
C ASP A 28 -12.78 12.25 1.42
N GLY A 29 -11.85 12.43 0.46
CA GLY A 29 -10.98 13.61 0.38
C GLY A 29 -9.87 13.66 1.45
N LEU A 30 -9.56 12.54 2.10
CA LEU A 30 -8.58 12.42 3.19
C LEU A 30 -7.26 11.74 2.79
N GLY A 31 -6.96 11.67 1.49
CA GLY A 31 -5.83 10.92 0.95
C GLY A 31 -4.48 11.37 1.49
N ASP A 32 -4.24 12.67 1.60
CA ASP A 32 -2.98 13.20 2.14
C ASP A 32 -2.77 12.84 3.61
N THR A 33 -3.83 12.93 4.42
CA THR A 33 -3.79 12.49 5.82
C THR A 33 -3.50 10.99 5.92
N ARG A 34 -4.21 10.18 5.14
CA ARG A 34 -4.06 8.72 5.13
C ARG A 34 -2.70 8.26 4.60
N ARG A 35 -2.10 8.98 3.66
CA ARG A 35 -0.71 8.75 3.21
C ARG A 35 0.26 8.89 4.38
N ILE A 36 0.17 9.97 5.14
CA ILE A 36 1.04 10.22 6.29
C ILE A 36 0.83 9.14 7.37
N GLU A 37 -0.43 8.77 7.63
CA GLU A 37 -0.75 7.69 8.56
C GLU A 37 -0.17 6.34 8.10
N PHE A 38 -0.27 6.03 6.80
CA PHE A 38 0.27 4.81 6.21
C PHE A 38 1.79 4.72 6.37
N GLU A 39 2.51 5.80 6.07
CA GLU A 39 3.97 5.87 6.24
C GLU A 39 4.38 5.65 7.70
N LYS A 40 3.72 6.34 8.64
CA LYS A 40 3.97 6.19 10.09
C LYS A 40 3.72 4.76 10.58
N VAL A 41 2.65 4.12 10.10
CA VAL A 41 2.36 2.73 10.46
C VAL A 41 3.40 1.78 9.88
N CYS A 42 3.86 2.00 8.65
CA CYS A 42 4.93 1.18 8.05
C CYS A 42 6.25 1.33 8.83
N GLU A 43 6.62 2.55 9.20
CA GLU A 43 7.79 2.83 10.03
C GLU A 43 7.69 2.12 11.39
N PHE A 44 6.55 2.26 12.07
CA PHE A 44 6.28 1.57 13.34
C PHE A 44 6.43 0.04 13.20
N LEU A 45 6.02 -0.53 12.06
CA LEU A 45 6.15 -1.95 11.75
C LEU A 45 7.53 -2.36 11.26
N GLY A 46 8.45 -1.42 11.03
CA GLY A 46 9.76 -1.71 10.42
C GLY A 46 9.62 -2.25 8.99
N ALA A 47 8.54 -1.86 8.30
CA ALA A 47 8.27 -2.24 6.93
C ALA A 47 8.59 -1.07 5.98
N ARG A 48 9.01 -1.38 4.75
CA ARG A 48 9.15 -0.38 3.68
C ARG A 48 7.75 -0.02 3.16
N SER A 49 7.41 1.27 3.17
CA SER A 49 6.21 1.79 2.51
C SER A 49 6.47 2.04 1.02
N VAL A 50 5.52 1.66 0.18
CA VAL A 50 5.50 1.99 -1.25
C VAL A 50 4.09 2.42 -1.63
N MET A 51 3.98 3.62 -2.18
CA MET A 51 2.72 4.16 -2.72
C MET A 51 2.81 4.15 -4.24
N ILE A 52 1.84 3.52 -4.91
CA ILE A 52 1.73 3.56 -6.37
C ILE A 52 0.41 4.22 -6.70
N GLU A 53 0.39 5.55 -6.76
CA GLU A 53 -0.80 6.28 -7.17
C GLU A 53 -0.95 6.25 -8.68
N ASP A 54 -1.95 5.52 -9.16
CA ASP A 54 -2.36 5.54 -10.57
C ASP A 54 -3.75 6.20 -10.67
N GLN A 55 -3.87 7.23 -11.50
CA GLN A 55 -5.14 7.95 -11.68
C GLN A 55 -6.27 7.07 -12.22
N ARG A 56 -5.96 5.88 -12.76
CA ARG A 56 -6.94 4.90 -13.23
C ARG A 56 -7.41 3.93 -12.14
N LEU A 57 -6.73 3.92 -10.99
CA LEU A 57 -7.02 3.05 -9.85
C LEU A 57 -7.42 3.90 -8.64
N GLN A 58 -8.48 4.69 -8.76
CA GLN A 58 -8.91 5.56 -7.65
C GLN A 58 -9.81 4.81 -6.66
N ASP A 59 -9.85 5.30 -5.43
CA ASP A 59 -10.77 4.76 -4.42
C ASP A 59 -12.22 5.11 -4.77
N GLY A 60 -13.11 4.14 -4.65
CA GLY A 60 -14.52 4.34 -4.87
C GLY A 60 -15.26 3.04 -5.15
N TRP A 61 -16.48 3.19 -5.66
CA TRP A 61 -17.35 2.07 -6.01
C TRP A 61 -17.09 1.52 -7.41
N GLU A 62 -16.34 2.26 -8.24
CA GLU A 62 -16.00 1.84 -9.59
C GLU A 62 -14.99 0.71 -9.56
N MET A 63 -15.19 -0.28 -10.43
CA MET A 63 -14.19 -1.33 -10.59
C MET A 63 -12.95 -0.76 -11.24
N TRP A 64 -11.80 -1.16 -10.71
CA TRP A 64 -10.53 -0.86 -11.32
C TRP A 64 -10.40 -1.51 -12.70
N ASP A 65 -9.82 -0.76 -13.63
CA ASP A 65 -9.50 -1.29 -14.94
C ASP A 65 -8.49 -2.43 -14.83
N ALA A 66 -8.78 -3.54 -15.51
CA ALA A 66 -7.95 -4.74 -15.45
C ALA A 66 -6.58 -4.52 -16.10
N GLY A 67 -6.52 -3.72 -17.17
CA GLY A 67 -5.26 -3.38 -17.84
C GLY A 67 -4.36 -2.53 -16.94
N ALA A 68 -4.89 -1.45 -16.38
CA ALA A 68 -4.19 -0.60 -15.43
C ALA A 68 -3.73 -1.37 -14.18
N THR A 69 -4.54 -2.30 -13.67
CA THR A 69 -4.20 -3.16 -12.54
C THR A 69 -3.01 -4.07 -12.88
N ALA A 70 -2.99 -4.67 -14.08
CA ALA A 70 -1.88 -5.50 -14.54
C ALA A 70 -0.59 -4.69 -14.69
N GLU A 71 -0.65 -3.49 -15.26
CA GLU A 71 0.51 -2.59 -15.36
C GLU A 71 1.06 -2.19 -14.00
N VAL A 72 0.19 -1.88 -13.04
CA VAL A 72 0.62 -1.54 -11.66
C VAL A 72 1.25 -2.75 -10.97
N ARG A 73 0.67 -3.95 -11.12
CA ARG A 73 1.29 -5.20 -10.63
C ARG A 73 2.69 -5.38 -11.20
N ASP A 74 2.87 -5.16 -12.49
CA ASP A 74 4.18 -5.34 -13.13
C ASP A 74 5.20 -4.33 -12.59
N LYS A 75 4.79 -3.07 -12.34
CA LYS A 75 5.61 -2.10 -11.60
C LYS A 75 5.95 -2.56 -10.20
N MET A 76 5.05 -3.23 -9.48
CA MET A 76 5.36 -3.79 -8.15
C MET A 76 6.47 -4.85 -8.23
N CYS A 77 6.47 -5.67 -9.28
CA CYS A 77 7.50 -6.69 -9.51
C CYS A 77 8.89 -6.12 -9.78
N THR A 78 9.04 -4.82 -10.07
CA THR A 78 10.35 -4.19 -10.26
C THR A 78 10.88 -3.46 -9.02
N ILE A 79 10.11 -3.41 -7.92
CA ILE A 79 10.46 -2.65 -6.70
C ILE A 79 11.30 -3.50 -5.71
N TRP A 80 11.51 -4.78 -6.02
CA TRP A 80 12.25 -5.77 -5.21
C TRP A 80 13.76 -5.62 -5.28
#